data_AF-A0AAV3SJM8-F1
#
_entry.id   AF-A0AAV3SJM8-F1
#
_cell.length_a   1.000
_cell.length_b   1.000
_cell.length_c   1.000
_cell.angle_alpha   90.00
_cell.angle_beta   90.00
_cell.angle_gamma   90.00
#
_symmetry.space_group_name_H-M   'P 1'
#
loop_
_entity.id
_entity.type
_entity.pdbx_description
1 polymer ?
#
loop_
_entity_poly.entity_id
_entity_poly.type
_entity_poly.pdbx_seq_one_letter_code
_entity_poly.pdbx_strand_id
1 'polypeptide(L)'
;MDEPDPARIVADADVLAADLLRDGDARDALDVVRAHSWLSLVASDPLLADARAIIAQLADPSLADDWREHIDELRVRVGHPSGDHPALASVAAGDAAHLLSFDESLRTAETGVRIREHVATSVKHPAGFCGLFDPETLYPTIVDGDYPGPDRDPRA
;
A
#
# COMPACT_ATOMS: atom_id res chain seq x y z
N MET A 1 10.67 -17.67 -9.35
CA MET A 1 10.22 -16.39 -8.79
C MET A 1 9.71 -16.75 -7.42
N ASP A 2 10.30 -16.19 -6.36
CA ASP A 2 9.77 -16.41 -5.02
C ASP A 2 8.36 -15.82 -4.94
N GLU A 3 7.50 -16.45 -4.17
CA GLU A 3 6.13 -15.98 -3.98
C GLU A 3 6.17 -14.64 -3.22
N PRO A 4 5.38 -13.63 -3.62
CA PRO A 4 5.42 -12.33 -2.97
C PRO A 4 4.94 -12.45 -1.53
N ASP A 5 5.49 -11.58 -0.68
CA ASP A 5 5.22 -11.55 0.74
C ASP A 5 3.80 -11.03 0.99
N PRO A 6 2.87 -11.86 1.52
CA PRO A 6 1.50 -11.46 1.79
C PRO A 6 1.38 -10.42 2.91
N ALA A 7 2.44 -10.22 3.72
CA ALA A 7 2.50 -9.18 4.73
C ALA A 7 2.94 -7.81 4.19
N ARG A 8 3.25 -7.71 2.89
CA ARG A 8 3.69 -6.47 2.24
C ARG A 8 2.64 -5.91 1.30
N ILE A 9 2.28 -4.66 1.57
CA ILE A 9 1.24 -3.91 0.88
C ILE A 9 1.85 -2.64 0.28
N VAL A 10 1.53 -2.34 -0.96
CA VAL A 10 1.75 -1.02 -1.57
C VAL A 10 0.40 -0.32 -1.69
N ALA A 11 0.34 0.96 -1.35
CA ALA A 11 -0.78 1.82 -1.69
C ALA A 11 -0.33 2.83 -2.75
N ASP A 12 -1.11 2.94 -3.82
CA ASP A 12 -0.86 3.87 -4.91
C ASP A 12 -1.07 5.32 -4.44
N ALA A 13 -0.60 6.29 -5.24
CA ALA A 13 -0.57 7.69 -4.86
C ALA A 13 -1.97 8.27 -4.56
N ASP A 14 -2.98 7.82 -5.29
CA ASP A 14 -4.38 8.21 -5.10
C ASP A 14 -4.96 7.67 -3.78
N VAL A 15 -4.63 6.43 -3.40
CA VAL A 15 -5.03 5.80 -2.13
C VAL A 15 -4.33 6.48 -0.96
N LEU A 16 -3.03 6.74 -1.08
CA LEU A 16 -2.26 7.47 -0.06
C LEU A 16 -2.80 8.88 0.19
N ALA A 17 -3.14 9.60 -0.89
CA ALA A 17 -3.75 10.93 -0.77
C ALA A 17 -5.16 10.86 -0.17
N ALA A 18 -5.97 9.87 -0.57
CA ALA A 18 -7.32 9.69 -0.04
C ALA A 18 -7.31 9.35 1.46
N ASP A 19 -6.42 8.47 1.91
CA ASP A 19 -6.24 8.11 3.33
C ASP A 19 -6.04 9.35 4.22
N LEU A 20 -5.22 10.31 3.78
CA LEU A 20 -5.03 11.57 4.49
C LEU A 20 -6.27 12.47 4.41
N LEU A 21 -6.81 12.67 3.20
CA LEU A 21 -7.74 13.77 2.94
C LEU A 21 -9.20 13.45 3.26
N ARG A 22 -9.58 12.16 3.30
CA ARG A 22 -10.97 11.74 3.55
C ARG A 22 -11.04 10.43 4.32
N ASP A 23 -12.06 10.32 5.16
CA ASP A 23 -12.51 9.01 5.64
C ASP A 23 -13.05 8.16 4.48
N GLY A 24 -13.01 6.84 4.63
CA GLY A 24 -13.55 5.88 3.68
C GLY A 24 -12.56 4.75 3.40
N ASP A 25 -12.79 4.06 2.30
CA ASP A 25 -12.14 2.76 2.03
C ASP A 25 -10.61 2.80 2.05
N ALA A 26 -9.98 3.90 1.61
CA ALA A 26 -8.52 4.05 1.66
C ALA A 26 -8.01 4.09 3.10
N ARG A 27 -8.67 4.88 3.96
CA ARG A 27 -8.34 4.99 5.38
C ARG A 27 -8.60 3.70 6.12
N ASP A 28 -9.74 3.07 5.88
CA ASP A 28 -10.08 1.79 6.48
C ASP A 28 -9.05 0.70 6.11
N ALA A 29 -8.62 0.65 4.85
CA ALA A 29 -7.61 -0.30 4.40
C ALA A 29 -6.24 -0.05 5.01
N LEU A 30 -5.78 1.20 5.07
CA LEU A 30 -4.48 1.53 5.65
C LEU A 30 -4.48 1.49 7.19
N ASP A 31 -5.62 1.68 7.85
CA ASP A 31 -5.77 1.42 9.29
C ASP A 31 -5.54 -0.06 9.60
N VAL A 32 -6.02 -0.99 8.75
CA VAL A 32 -5.67 -2.42 8.90
C VAL A 32 -4.16 -2.62 8.80
N VAL A 33 -3.48 -1.99 7.86
CA VAL A 33 -2.02 -2.13 7.72
C VAL A 33 -1.29 -1.54 8.95
N ARG A 34 -1.65 -0.34 9.38
CA ARG A 34 -1.00 0.35 10.51
C ARG A 34 -1.25 -0.32 11.86
N ALA A 35 -2.41 -0.94 12.04
CA ALA A 35 -2.79 -1.62 13.28
C ALA A 35 -2.02 -2.92 13.56
N HIS A 36 -1.22 -3.41 12.59
CA HIS A 36 -0.48 -4.65 12.69
C HIS A 36 1.01 -4.44 12.48
N SER A 37 1.81 -4.70 13.51
CA SER A 37 3.26 -4.52 13.46
C SER A 37 3.99 -5.42 12.48
N TRP A 38 3.37 -6.56 12.14
CA TRP A 38 3.87 -7.56 11.22
C TRP A 38 3.49 -7.28 9.75
N LEU A 39 2.63 -6.30 9.48
CA LEU A 39 2.36 -5.81 8.14
C LEU A 39 3.27 -4.63 7.81
N SER A 40 3.58 -4.46 6.53
CA SER A 40 4.47 -3.41 6.04
C SER A 40 3.85 -2.67 4.87
N LEU A 41 3.79 -1.34 4.98
CA LEU A 41 3.55 -0.45 3.86
C LEU A 41 4.86 -0.24 3.10
N VAL A 42 4.96 -0.76 1.88
CA VAL A 42 6.11 -0.62 1.00
C VAL A 42 5.90 0.59 0.10
N ALA A 43 6.89 1.48 -0.01
CA ALA A 43 6.83 2.60 -0.94
C ALA A 43 8.22 3.09 -1.37
N SER A 44 8.31 3.55 -2.63
CA SER A 44 9.48 4.25 -3.15
C SER A 44 9.38 5.77 -2.98
N ASP A 45 10.50 6.48 -3.16
CA ASP A 45 10.48 7.95 -3.17
C ASP A 45 9.63 8.54 -4.29
N PRO A 46 9.70 8.05 -5.55
CA PRO A 46 8.81 8.53 -6.60
C PRO A 46 7.33 8.37 -6.25
N LEU A 47 6.94 7.23 -5.64
CA LEU A 47 5.55 7.01 -5.24
C LEU A 47 5.07 8.02 -4.19
N LEU A 48 5.88 8.25 -3.15
CA LEU A 48 5.54 9.26 -2.14
C LEU A 48 5.58 10.70 -2.70
N ALA A 49 6.42 10.97 -3.70
CA ALA A 49 6.45 12.26 -4.36
C ALA A 49 5.17 12.54 -5.15
N ASP A 50 4.65 11.53 -5.86
CA ASP A 50 3.38 11.64 -6.59
C ASP A 50 2.20 11.89 -5.63
N ALA A 51 2.13 11.13 -4.53
CA ALA A 51 1.11 11.32 -3.50
C ALA A 51 1.21 12.71 -2.84
N ARG A 52 2.41 13.19 -2.51
CA ARG A 52 2.64 14.55 -1.98
C ARG A 52 2.12 15.60 -2.96
N ALA A 53 2.37 15.44 -4.25
CA ALA A 53 1.90 16.37 -5.27
C ALA A 53 0.36 16.43 -5.32
N ILE A 54 -0.32 15.29 -5.23
CA ILE A 54 -1.79 15.21 -5.16
C ILE A 54 -2.30 15.93 -3.91
N ILE A 55 -1.71 15.67 -2.74
CA ILE A 55 -2.11 16.29 -1.47
C ILE A 55 -1.93 17.80 -1.53
N ALA A 56 -0.77 18.28 -2.01
CA ALA A 56 -0.49 19.71 -2.15
C ALA A 56 -1.47 20.39 -3.12
N GLN A 57 -1.91 19.69 -4.17
CA GLN A 57 -2.88 20.20 -5.13
C GLN A 57 -4.30 20.28 -4.57
N LEU A 58 -4.71 19.28 -3.78
CA LEU A 58 -6.10 19.15 -3.29
C LEU A 58 -6.33 19.83 -1.93
N ALA A 59 -5.27 20.08 -1.16
CA ALA A 59 -5.33 20.68 0.15
C ALA A 59 -4.31 21.83 0.28
N ASP A 60 -3.23 21.62 1.04
CA ASP A 60 -2.24 22.64 1.34
C ASP A 60 -0.81 22.06 1.21
N PRO A 61 0.16 22.81 0.65
CA PRO A 61 1.54 22.36 0.54
C PRO A 61 2.22 22.02 1.87
N SER A 62 1.97 22.75 2.96
CA SER A 62 2.57 22.44 4.26
C SER A 62 2.03 21.13 4.82
N LEU A 63 0.72 20.87 4.66
CA LEU A 63 0.13 19.57 5.02
C LEU A 63 0.77 18.43 4.21
N ALA A 64 1.04 18.65 2.92
CA ALA A 64 1.70 17.67 2.08
C ALA A 64 3.15 17.39 2.53
N ASP A 65 3.84 18.41 3.04
CA ASP A 65 5.21 18.30 3.54
C ASP A 65 5.24 17.55 4.88
N ASP A 66 4.35 17.91 5.82
CA ASP A 66 4.19 17.20 7.10
C ASP A 66 3.81 15.72 6.87
N TRP A 67 2.87 15.47 5.96
CA TRP A 67 2.51 14.10 5.56
C TRP A 67 3.70 13.35 4.97
N ARG A 68 4.50 13.99 4.12
CA ARG A 68 5.66 13.35 3.48
C ARG A 68 6.72 12.96 4.50
N GLU A 69 6.97 13.79 5.51
CA GLU A 69 7.89 13.46 6.59
C GLU A 69 7.37 12.26 7.40
N HIS A 70 6.11 12.31 7.83
CA HIS A 70 5.50 11.25 8.63
C HIS A 70 5.47 9.90 7.90
N ILE A 71 5.03 9.87 6.64
CA ILE A 71 4.94 8.61 5.87
C ILE A 71 6.32 8.07 5.46
N ASP A 72 7.39 8.89 5.49
CA ASP A 72 8.76 8.41 5.26
C ASP A 72 9.21 7.43 6.35
N GLU A 73 8.84 7.73 7.59
CA GLU A 73 9.22 6.97 8.78
C GLU A 73 8.45 5.66 8.88
N LEU A 74 7.21 5.63 8.40
CA LEU A 74 6.31 4.48 8.52
C LEU A 74 6.51 3.42 7.42
N ARG A 75 7.01 3.81 6.24
CA ARG A 75 7.16 2.87 5.13
C ARG A 75 8.40 1.99 5.25
N VAL A 76 8.33 0.82 4.63
CA VAL A 76 9.52 0.10 4.16
C VAL A 76 9.96 0.72 2.84
N ARG A 77 11.08 1.44 2.87
CA ARG A 77 11.62 2.13 1.68
C ARG A 77 12.21 1.13 0.70
N VAL A 78 11.82 1.27 -0.57
CA VAL A 78 12.41 0.53 -1.70
C VAL A 78 12.89 1.47 -2.80
N GLY A 79 13.89 1.03 -3.56
CA GLY A 79 14.41 1.75 -4.73
C GLY A 79 14.12 0.97 -6.01
N HIS A 80 13.85 1.69 -7.10
CA HIS A 80 13.66 1.11 -8.42
C HIS A 80 14.18 2.07 -9.50
N PRO A 81 14.52 1.57 -10.71
CA PRO A 81 14.85 2.43 -11.84
C PRO A 81 13.72 3.40 -12.19
N SER A 82 14.07 4.54 -12.78
CA SER A 82 13.09 5.50 -13.31
C SER A 82 12.41 4.98 -14.58
N GLY A 83 11.15 5.38 -14.80
CA GLY A 83 10.43 5.13 -16.06
C GLY A 83 9.24 4.18 -15.91
N ASP A 84 9.23 3.39 -14.84
CA ASP A 84 8.09 2.53 -14.49
C ASP A 84 7.06 3.28 -13.63
N HIS A 85 5.82 2.79 -13.64
CA HIS A 85 4.78 3.28 -12.74
C HIS A 85 5.22 3.10 -11.27
N PRO A 86 5.33 4.15 -10.46
CA PRO A 86 5.96 4.08 -9.13
C PRO A 86 5.35 3.04 -8.18
N ALA A 87 4.02 2.88 -8.20
CA ALA A 87 3.35 1.85 -7.41
C ALA A 87 3.75 0.43 -7.82
N LEU A 88 3.65 0.07 -9.12
CA LEU A 88 4.05 -1.25 -9.63
C LEU A 88 5.54 -1.53 -9.43
N ALA A 89 6.39 -0.52 -9.62
CA ALA A 89 7.82 -0.63 -9.39
C ALA A 89 8.15 -0.85 -7.90
N SER A 90 7.39 -0.24 -6.99
CA SER A 90 7.49 -0.48 -5.54
C SER A 90 7.06 -1.91 -5.18
N VAL A 91 6.01 -2.43 -5.82
CA VAL A 91 5.58 -3.82 -5.64
C VAL A 91 6.70 -4.77 -6.03
N ALA A 92 7.27 -4.60 -7.23
CA ALA A 92 8.35 -5.45 -7.73
C ALA A 92 9.60 -5.38 -6.84
N ALA A 93 9.99 -4.18 -6.40
CA ALA A 93 11.19 -3.98 -5.60
C ALA A 93 11.04 -4.41 -4.13
N GLY A 94 9.81 -4.50 -3.62
CA GLY A 94 9.52 -4.86 -2.25
C GLY A 94 8.82 -6.20 -2.08
N ASP A 95 8.68 -7.01 -3.14
CA ASP A 95 8.00 -8.30 -3.14
C ASP A 95 6.57 -8.24 -2.54
N ALA A 96 5.84 -7.15 -2.82
CA ALA A 96 4.51 -6.95 -2.22
C ALA A 96 3.43 -7.80 -2.89
N ALA A 97 2.68 -8.57 -2.10
CA ALA A 97 1.56 -9.36 -2.64
C ALA A 97 0.33 -8.52 -2.99
N HIS A 98 0.24 -7.29 -2.47
CA HIS A 98 -0.94 -6.44 -2.61
C HIS A 98 -0.58 -5.03 -3.09
N LEU A 99 -1.30 -4.57 -4.11
CA LEU A 99 -1.33 -3.18 -4.54
C LEU A 99 -2.75 -2.63 -4.38
N LEU A 100 -2.91 -1.58 -3.58
CA LEU A 100 -4.17 -0.84 -3.44
C LEU A 100 -4.15 0.35 -4.40
N SER A 101 -5.14 0.46 -5.28
CA SER A 101 -5.24 1.59 -6.23
C SER A 101 -6.71 1.90 -6.55
N PHE A 102 -7.04 3.18 -6.72
CA PHE A 102 -8.35 3.56 -7.28
C PHE A 102 -8.34 3.54 -8.81
N ASP A 103 -7.18 3.53 -9.46
CA ASP A 103 -7.07 3.42 -10.92
C ASP A 103 -7.73 2.13 -11.43
N GLU A 104 -8.85 2.30 -12.13
CA GLU A 104 -9.58 1.21 -12.76
C GLU A 104 -8.79 0.55 -13.89
N SER A 105 -7.89 1.30 -14.54
CA SER A 105 -7.07 0.79 -15.65
C SER A 105 -6.08 -0.28 -15.19
N LEU A 106 -5.57 -0.17 -13.95
CA LEU A 106 -4.70 -1.15 -13.31
C LEU A 106 -5.44 -2.41 -12.87
N ARG A 107 -6.77 -2.35 -12.74
CA ARG A 107 -7.62 -3.43 -12.25
C ARG A 107 -8.34 -4.19 -13.36
N THR A 108 -8.13 -3.84 -14.63
CA THR A 108 -8.71 -4.58 -15.74
C THR A 108 -8.08 -5.97 -15.86
N ALA A 109 -8.84 -6.94 -16.40
CA ALA A 109 -8.34 -8.31 -16.57
C ALA A 109 -7.12 -8.38 -17.49
N GLU A 110 -7.07 -7.55 -18.54
CA GLU A 110 -5.93 -7.46 -19.47
C GLU A 110 -4.69 -6.90 -18.77
N THR A 111 -4.83 -5.75 -18.09
CA THR A 111 -3.71 -5.16 -17.34
C THR A 111 -3.23 -6.09 -16.23
N GLY A 112 -4.14 -6.79 -15.55
CA GLY A 112 -3.79 -7.78 -14.53
C GLY A 112 -3.00 -8.97 -15.07
N VAL A 113 -3.23 -9.41 -16.32
CA VAL A 113 -2.40 -10.44 -16.97
C VAL A 113 -0.99 -9.90 -17.25
N ARG A 114 -0.89 -8.70 -17.82
CA ARG A 114 0.41 -8.06 -18.11
C ARG A 114 1.21 -7.76 -16.85
N ILE A 115 0.56 -7.35 -15.77
CA ILE A 115 1.21 -7.16 -14.47
C ILE A 115 1.75 -8.50 -13.96
N ARG A 116 0.96 -9.59 -14.01
CA ARG A 116 1.38 -10.92 -13.56
C ARG A 116 2.55 -11.52 -14.36
N GLU A 117 2.74 -11.10 -15.61
CA GLU A 117 3.93 -11.46 -16.40
C GLU A 117 5.22 -10.87 -15.82
N HIS A 118 5.12 -9.85 -14.96
CA HIS A 118 6.26 -9.12 -14.40
C HIS A 118 6.33 -9.20 -12.87
N VAL A 119 5.19 -9.25 -12.17
CA VAL A 119 5.10 -9.26 -10.70
C VAL A 119 3.88 -10.07 -10.26
N ALA A 120 4.06 -11.01 -9.34
CA ALA A 120 2.99 -11.89 -8.85
C ALA A 120 2.01 -11.20 -7.87
N THR A 121 1.71 -9.91 -8.05
CA THR A 121 0.87 -9.13 -7.13
C THR A 121 -0.61 -9.15 -7.49
N SER A 122 -1.46 -8.88 -6.49
CA SER A 122 -2.90 -8.64 -6.66
C SER A 122 -3.20 -7.15 -6.51
N VAL A 123 -3.67 -6.53 -7.61
CA VAL A 123 -4.19 -5.14 -7.59
C VAL A 123 -5.65 -5.16 -7.11
N LYS A 124 -5.97 -4.36 -6.09
CA LYS A 124 -7.29 -4.31 -5.46
C LYS A 124 -7.74 -2.87 -5.25
N HIS A 125 -9.05 -2.66 -5.28
CA HIS A 125 -9.66 -1.48 -4.67
C HIS A 125 -9.53 -1.56 -3.15
N PRO A 126 -9.33 -0.45 -2.41
CA PRO A 126 -9.22 -0.48 -0.95
C PRO A 126 -10.39 -1.21 -0.25
N ALA A 127 -11.64 -0.96 -0.66
CA ALA A 127 -12.81 -1.69 -0.13
C ALA A 127 -12.73 -3.21 -0.34
N GLY A 128 -12.21 -3.63 -1.51
CA GLY A 128 -12.03 -5.04 -1.84
C GLY A 128 -10.91 -5.68 -1.02
N PHE A 129 -9.89 -4.91 -0.62
CA PHE A 129 -8.89 -5.37 0.33
C PHE A 129 -9.51 -5.58 1.71
N CYS A 130 -10.24 -4.60 2.26
CA CYS A 130 -10.91 -4.74 3.56
C CYS A 130 -11.89 -5.93 3.61
N GLY A 131 -12.58 -6.22 2.50
CA GLY A 131 -13.53 -7.34 2.44
C GLY A 131 -12.91 -8.72 2.29
N LEU A 132 -11.63 -8.82 1.91
CA LEU A 132 -10.97 -10.10 1.58
C LEU A 132 -9.73 -10.39 2.43
N PHE A 133 -9.08 -9.36 2.97
CA PHE A 133 -7.89 -9.50 3.79
C PHE A 133 -8.30 -9.91 5.20
N ASP A 134 -7.80 -11.05 5.65
CA ASP A 134 -8.10 -11.62 6.96
C ASP A 134 -6.79 -11.81 7.75
N PRO A 135 -6.48 -10.87 8.68
CA PRO A 135 -5.31 -10.97 9.54
C PRO A 135 -5.29 -12.26 10.38
N GLU A 136 -6.45 -12.75 10.84
CA GLU A 136 -6.54 -13.94 11.70
C GLU A 136 -6.13 -15.19 10.94
N THR A 137 -6.58 -15.32 9.69
CA THR A 137 -6.17 -16.43 8.82
C THR A 137 -4.71 -16.32 8.37
N LEU A 138 -4.21 -15.11 8.11
CA LEU A 138 -2.86 -14.91 7.58
C LEU A 138 -1.76 -15.00 8.65
N TYR A 139 -2.02 -14.51 9.87
CA TYR A 139 -1.01 -14.37 10.93
C TYR A 139 -0.21 -15.65 11.22
N PRO A 140 -0.81 -16.85 11.35
CA PRO A 140 -0.06 -18.08 11.64
C PRO A 140 0.92 -18.47 10.52
N THR A 141 0.72 -17.97 9.30
CA THR A 141 1.60 -18.24 8.15
C THR A 141 2.81 -17.31 8.12
N ILE A 142 2.73 -16.15 8.80
CA ILE A 142 3.76 -15.11 8.77
C ILE A 142 4.57 -15.03 10.07
N VAL A 143 3.89 -15.06 11.21
CA VAL A 143 4.50 -14.84 12.54
C VAL A 143 4.62 -16.14 13.34
N ASP A 144 3.92 -17.20 12.91
CA ASP A 144 3.62 -18.41 13.68
C ASP A 144 2.75 -18.14 14.94
N GLY A 145 1.88 -19.10 15.27
CA GLY A 145 1.02 -19.04 16.46
C GLY A 145 -0.36 -18.40 16.23
N ASP A 146 -1.06 -18.16 17.34
CA ASP A 146 -2.44 -17.63 17.31
C ASP A 146 -2.44 -16.11 17.18
N TYR A 147 -3.35 -15.60 16.35
CA TYR A 147 -3.51 -14.17 16.12
C TYR A 147 -4.04 -13.45 17.38
N PRO A 148 -3.29 -12.49 17.95
CA PRO A 148 -3.69 -11.80 19.19
C PRO A 148 -4.67 -10.64 18.96
N GLY A 149 -5.03 -10.34 17.71
CA GLY A 149 -5.67 -9.08 17.33
C GLY A 149 -4.65 -8.00 16.90
N PRO A 150 -5.14 -6.80 16.56
CA PRO A 150 -4.27 -5.67 16.25
C PRO A 150 -3.42 -5.28 17.46
N ASP A 151 -2.14 -4.98 17.22
CA ASP A 151 -1.14 -4.71 18.26
C ASP A 151 -0.61 -3.27 18.23
N ARG A 152 -1.15 -2.42 17.35
CA ARG A 152 -0.88 -0.98 17.27
C ARG A 152 -2.16 -0.17 17.20
N ASP A 153 -2.11 1.05 17.74
CA ASP A 153 -3.11 2.07 17.40
C ASP A 153 -2.81 2.58 15.97
N PRO A 154 -3.71 2.40 15.00
CA PRO A 154 -3.46 2.82 13.63
C PRO A 154 -3.41 4.34 13.42
N ARG A 155 -3.73 5.13 14.46
CA ARG A 155 -3.88 6.60 14.39
C ARG A 155 -3.06 7.36 15.45
N ALA A 156 -2.14 6.66 16.13
CA ALA A 156 -1.26 7.26 17.13
C ALA A 156 -0.16 8.13 16.54
#